data_AF-A0A5J4NMV0-F1
#
_entry.id   AF-A0A5J4NMV0-F1
#
_cell.length_a   1.000
_cell.length_b   1.000
_cell.length_c   1.000
_cell.angle_alpha   90.00
_cell.angle_beta   90.00
_cell.angle_gamma   90.00
#
_symmetry.space_group_name_H-M   'P 1'
#
loop_
_entity.id
_entity.type
_entity.pdbx_description
1 polymer ?
#
loop_
_entity_poly.entity_id
_entity_poly.type
_entity_poly.pdbx_seq_one_letter_code
_entity_poly.pdbx_strand_id
1 'polypeptide(L)'
;MILGKMKITEAYLRKTVKDAVITVPAYFNDSQSQATKDASAITGLNVMRIINEPTAAAVVCGLDKKILSVEDGVFEVKSTAGDTHLGGEDFDNRMVSHFSCEFKREQKKDISNNKRAGRRLRTAFTRMRFEELNADLFRSTLGPVEKALRDVKMDKSQIHEVVLVGGSARIPKVQKLLQDFFNGKRLNKSINPEEAVAYRATVQAAFLH
;
A
#
# COMPACT_ATOMS: atom_id res chain seq x y z
N MET A 1 16.35 7.85 10.10
CA MET A 1 15.84 7.61 8.73
C MET A 1 15.46 6.14 8.58
N ILE A 2 14.40 5.84 7.83
CA ILE A 2 13.83 4.48 7.69
C ILE A 2 14.81 3.52 7.01
N LEU A 3 15.44 3.93 5.90
CA LEU A 3 16.45 3.11 5.21
C LEU A 3 17.70 2.85 6.08
N GLY A 4 18.05 3.77 6.98
CA GLY A 4 19.12 3.55 7.96
C GLY A 4 18.83 2.47 9.02
N LYS A 5 17.57 2.02 9.15
CA LYS A 5 17.22 0.85 9.97
C LYS A 5 17.64 -0.48 9.34
N MET A 6 18.18 -0.47 8.10
CA MET A 6 18.81 -1.63 7.46
C MET A 6 20.00 -2.20 8.27
N LYS A 7 20.56 -1.44 9.23
CA LYS A 7 21.50 -1.99 10.23
C LYS A 7 20.93 -3.19 11.00
N ILE A 8 19.60 -3.29 11.14
CA ILE A 8 18.94 -4.47 11.73
C ILE A 8 19.15 -5.69 10.82
N THR A 9 19.04 -5.51 9.50
CA THR A 9 19.30 -6.55 8.50
C THR A 9 20.75 -7.00 8.52
N GLU A 10 21.70 -6.06 8.58
CA GLU A 10 23.14 -6.38 8.68
C GLU A 10 23.47 -7.14 9.98
N ALA A 11 22.86 -6.74 11.10
CA ALA A 11 23.01 -7.43 12.38
C ALA A 11 22.45 -8.86 12.32
N TYR A 12 21.33 -9.07 11.62
CA TYR A 12 20.74 -10.39 11.41
C TYR A 12 21.60 -11.27 10.50
N LEU A 13 22.07 -10.74 9.37
CA LEU A 13 22.87 -11.47 8.38
C LEU A 13 24.34 -11.61 8.77
N ARG A 14 24.81 -10.85 9.76
CA ARG A 14 26.22 -10.70 10.17
C ARG A 14 27.14 -10.35 9.00
N LYS A 15 26.62 -9.58 8.04
CA LYS A 15 27.31 -9.15 6.82
C LYS A 15 26.86 -7.74 6.45
N THR A 16 27.76 -6.99 5.81
CA THR A 16 27.42 -5.68 5.24
C THR A 16 26.50 -5.85 4.04
N VAL A 17 25.44 -5.06 3.99
CA VAL A 17 24.49 -5.03 2.87
C VAL A 17 24.72 -3.73 2.11
N LYS A 18 25.19 -3.84 0.87
CA LYS A 18 25.47 -2.68 0.00
C LYS A 18 24.43 -2.52 -1.10
N ASP A 19 23.86 -3.61 -1.56
CA ASP A 19 22.96 -3.63 -2.70
C ASP A 19 21.52 -3.89 -2.26
N ALA A 20 20.57 -3.17 -2.85
CA ALA A 20 19.16 -3.29 -2.54
C ALA A 20 18.29 -3.14 -3.78
N VAL A 21 17.18 -3.86 -3.77
CA VAL A 21 16.03 -3.63 -4.67
C VAL A 21 14.97 -2.92 -3.86
N ILE A 22 14.43 -1.82 -4.40
CA ILE A 22 13.49 -0.95 -3.70
C ILE A 22 12.16 -0.94 -4.42
N THR A 23 11.07 -0.97 -3.65
CA THR A 23 9.72 -0.86 -4.22
C THR A 23 9.18 0.56 -4.12
N VAL A 24 8.42 0.99 -5.12
CA VAL A 24 7.74 2.28 -5.14
C VAL A 24 6.29 2.12 -5.63
N PRO A 25 5.37 3.01 -5.26
CA PRO A 25 4.02 3.03 -5.83
C PRO A 25 4.09 3.16 -7.36
N ALA A 26 3.24 2.42 -8.10
CA ALA A 26 3.29 2.40 -9.57
C ALA A 26 2.98 3.73 -10.25
N TYR A 27 2.43 4.69 -9.50
CA TYR A 27 2.06 6.02 -9.97
C TYR A 27 3.06 7.10 -9.50
N PHE A 28 4.21 6.70 -8.94
CA PHE A 28 5.31 7.63 -8.72
C PHE A 28 5.80 8.20 -10.05
N ASN A 29 6.02 9.51 -10.09
CA ASN A 29 6.70 10.15 -11.21
C ASN A 29 8.22 9.97 -11.13
N ASP A 30 8.92 10.40 -12.17
CA ASP A 30 10.38 10.29 -12.26
C ASP A 30 11.08 10.98 -11.09
N SER A 31 10.60 12.16 -10.69
CA SER A 31 11.16 12.93 -9.56
C SER A 31 11.03 12.20 -8.22
N GLN A 32 9.88 11.57 -7.95
CA GLN A 32 9.63 10.80 -6.73
C GLN A 32 10.45 9.50 -6.69
N SER A 33 10.58 8.84 -7.84
CA SER A 33 11.42 7.65 -7.99
C SER A 33 12.90 7.99 -7.80
N GLN A 34 13.36 9.12 -8.37
CA GLN A 34 14.72 9.59 -8.21
C GLN A 34 15.02 10.00 -6.76
N ALA A 35 14.09 10.72 -6.11
CA ALA A 35 14.23 11.07 -4.70
C ALA A 35 14.39 9.84 -3.79
N THR A 36 13.75 8.72 -4.15
CA THR A 36 13.88 7.45 -3.44
C THR A 36 15.28 6.82 -3.64
N LYS A 37 15.86 6.93 -4.85
CA LYS A 37 17.25 6.51 -5.11
C LYS A 37 18.24 7.39 -4.36
N ASP A 38 18.04 8.69 -4.37
CA ASP A 38 18.92 9.65 -3.68
C ASP A 38 18.90 9.41 -2.16
N ALA A 39 17.71 9.16 -1.59
CA ALA A 39 17.56 8.77 -0.19
C ALA A 39 18.34 7.48 0.16
N SER A 40 18.44 6.55 -0.79
CA SER A 40 19.18 5.29 -0.63
C SER A 40 20.70 5.50 -0.70
N ALA A 41 21.14 6.34 -1.65
CA ALA A 41 22.55 6.74 -1.77
C ALA A 41 23.06 7.45 -0.52
N ILE A 42 22.25 8.32 0.09
CA ILE A 42 22.57 8.97 1.38
C ILE A 42 22.81 7.93 2.50
N THR A 43 22.16 6.77 2.43
CA THR A 43 22.36 5.68 3.40
C THR A 43 23.46 4.69 3.03
N GLY A 44 24.17 4.90 1.91
CA GLY A 44 25.23 4.01 1.44
C GLY A 44 24.73 2.74 0.74
N LEU A 45 23.44 2.71 0.33
CA LEU A 45 22.85 1.60 -0.41
C LEU A 45 22.86 1.89 -1.91
N ASN A 46 23.40 0.95 -2.67
CA ASN A 46 23.28 0.89 -4.12
C ASN A 46 21.93 0.30 -4.51
N VAL A 47 21.16 1.05 -5.32
CA VAL A 47 19.83 0.61 -5.78
C VAL A 47 19.99 -0.17 -7.08
N MET A 48 19.96 -1.49 -7.01
CA MET A 48 20.11 -2.38 -8.17
C MET A 48 18.92 -2.24 -9.14
N ARG A 49 17.71 -2.12 -8.59
CA ARG A 49 16.47 -1.98 -9.36
C ARG A 49 15.36 -1.36 -8.51
N ILE A 50 14.52 -0.56 -9.16
CA ILE A 50 13.24 -0.14 -8.62
C ILE A 50 12.14 -1.04 -9.19
N ILE A 51 11.22 -1.50 -8.35
CA ILE A 51 10.05 -2.28 -8.75
C ILE A 51 8.78 -1.56 -8.32
N ASN A 52 7.77 -1.56 -9.19
CA ASN A 52 6.45 -1.06 -8.83
C ASN A 52 5.76 -2.04 -7.87
N GLU A 53 5.24 -1.54 -6.74
CA GLU A 53 4.54 -2.33 -5.71
C GLU A 53 3.40 -3.22 -6.24
N PRO A 54 2.45 -2.73 -7.08
CA PRO A 54 1.39 -3.61 -7.58
C PRO A 54 1.91 -4.69 -8.53
N THR A 55 2.95 -4.39 -9.33
CA THR A 55 3.63 -5.42 -10.14
C THR A 55 4.30 -6.45 -9.24
N ALA A 56 4.94 -5.99 -8.16
CA ALA A 56 5.61 -6.88 -7.21
C ALA A 56 4.61 -7.87 -6.60
N ALA A 57 3.48 -7.38 -6.11
CA ALA A 57 2.43 -8.21 -5.52
C ALA A 57 1.73 -9.12 -6.53
N ALA A 58 1.49 -8.66 -7.77
CA ALA A 58 0.88 -9.47 -8.82
C ALA A 58 1.74 -10.70 -9.15
N VAL A 59 3.06 -10.54 -9.21
CA VAL A 59 3.98 -11.65 -9.46
C VAL A 59 3.97 -12.66 -8.32
N VAL A 60 3.95 -12.23 -7.06
CA VAL A 60 3.84 -13.15 -5.91
C VAL A 60 2.53 -13.96 -5.96
N CYS A 61 1.42 -13.30 -6.28
CA CYS A 61 0.14 -13.99 -6.43
C CYS A 61 0.16 -15.03 -7.56
N GLY A 62 0.88 -14.77 -8.65
CA GLY A 62 1.08 -15.73 -9.73
C GLY A 62 1.94 -16.93 -9.32
N LEU A 63 2.97 -16.70 -8.51
CA LEU A 63 3.91 -17.74 -8.04
C LEU A 63 3.29 -18.71 -7.03
N ASP A 64 2.42 -18.25 -6.13
CA ASP A 64 1.79 -19.06 -5.07
C ASP A 64 0.89 -20.20 -5.61
N LYS A 65 0.40 -20.07 -6.84
CA LYS A 65 -0.57 -21.03 -7.43
C LYS A 65 0.02 -22.30 -8.01
N LYS A 66 1.32 -22.60 -7.84
CA LYS A 66 1.99 -23.79 -8.45
C LYS A 66 1.78 -23.92 -9.98
N ILE A 67 1.45 -22.83 -10.69
CA ILE A 67 1.29 -22.84 -12.16
C ILE A 67 2.63 -22.64 -12.88
N LEU A 68 3.69 -22.29 -12.16
CA LEU A 68 4.97 -21.93 -12.78
C LEU A 68 6.00 -23.05 -12.57
N SER A 69 5.85 -24.11 -13.34
CA SER A 69 7.01 -24.69 -13.99
C SER A 69 7.72 -23.57 -14.76
N VAL A 70 9.03 -23.48 -14.55
CA VAL A 70 9.93 -22.40 -14.93
C VAL A 70 10.03 -22.26 -16.45
N GLU A 71 9.01 -21.74 -17.11
CA GLU A 71 9.05 -21.38 -18.53
C GLU A 71 8.29 -20.07 -18.76
N ASP A 72 9.07 -18.99 -18.81
CA ASP A 72 8.79 -17.68 -19.42
C ASP A 72 7.43 -17.00 -19.13
N GLY A 73 7.02 -17.01 -17.86
CA GLY A 73 5.85 -16.29 -17.35
C GLY A 73 5.96 -14.76 -17.48
N VAL A 74 5.65 -14.23 -18.67
CA VAL A 74 5.56 -12.79 -18.95
C VAL A 74 4.35 -12.17 -18.23
N PHE A 75 4.60 -11.19 -17.37
CA PHE A 75 3.56 -10.39 -16.72
C PHE A 75 3.42 -9.04 -17.42
N GLU A 76 2.29 -8.82 -18.09
CA GLU A 76 1.95 -7.55 -18.72
C GLU A 76 1.06 -6.71 -17.79
N VAL A 77 1.48 -5.48 -17.51
CA VAL A 77 0.66 -4.51 -16.78
C VAL A 77 -0.25 -3.80 -17.78
N LYS A 78 -1.54 -4.13 -17.79
CA LYS A 78 -2.50 -3.52 -18.72
C LYS A 78 -2.86 -2.08 -18.40
N SER A 79 -2.99 -1.74 -17.11
CA SER A 79 -3.30 -0.38 -16.66
C SER A 79 -2.94 -0.18 -15.20
N THR A 80 -2.63 1.07 -14.85
CA THR A 80 -2.39 1.53 -13.47
C THR A 80 -3.14 2.82 -13.22
N ALA A 81 -3.79 2.92 -12.07
CA ALA A 81 -4.45 4.13 -11.59
C ALA A 81 -4.39 4.16 -10.07
N GLY A 82 -4.32 5.37 -9.50
CA GLY A 82 -4.25 5.55 -8.05
C GLY A 82 -4.28 7.02 -7.67
N ASP A 83 -4.25 7.28 -6.36
CA ASP A 83 -4.13 8.60 -5.76
C ASP A 83 -2.95 8.56 -4.77
N THR A 84 -1.93 9.40 -5.01
CA THR A 84 -0.73 9.48 -4.16
C THR A 84 -1.01 10.09 -2.79
N HIS A 85 -2.15 10.74 -2.61
CA HIS A 85 -2.51 11.48 -1.40
C HIS A 85 -3.73 10.85 -0.70
N LEU A 86 -3.99 9.57 -0.95
CA LEU A 86 -5.05 8.82 -0.28
C LEU A 86 -4.51 7.52 0.32
N GLY A 87 -4.50 7.43 1.64
CA GLY A 87 -4.05 6.27 2.38
C GLY A 87 -4.55 6.22 3.83
N GLY A 88 -3.89 5.36 4.62
CA GLY A 88 -4.26 5.15 6.02
C GLY A 88 -4.13 6.41 6.89
N GLU A 89 -3.14 7.26 6.59
CA GLU A 89 -2.92 8.51 7.32
C GLU A 89 -4.06 9.51 7.12
N ASP A 90 -4.70 9.54 5.95
CA ASP A 90 -5.85 10.40 5.68
C ASP A 90 -7.06 9.99 6.51
N PHE A 91 -7.28 8.67 6.66
CA PHE A 91 -8.33 8.16 7.54
C PHE A 91 -8.06 8.57 9.00
N ASP A 92 -6.83 8.42 9.47
CA ASP A 92 -6.42 8.81 10.83
C ASP A 92 -6.56 10.32 11.06
N ASN A 93 -6.13 11.14 10.10
CA ASN A 93 -6.18 12.59 10.19
C ASN A 93 -7.62 13.10 10.25
N ARG A 94 -8.52 12.49 9.49
CA ARG A 94 -9.95 12.84 9.51
C ARG A 94 -10.57 12.59 10.88
N MET A 95 -10.24 11.45 11.49
CA MET A 95 -10.67 11.13 12.84
C MET A 95 -10.11 12.12 13.86
N VAL A 96 -8.80 12.38 13.83
CA VAL A 96 -8.17 13.32 14.77
C VAL A 96 -8.76 14.73 14.64
N SER A 97 -8.99 15.20 13.41
CA SER A 97 -9.57 16.53 13.15
C SER A 97 -11.00 16.65 13.68
N HIS A 98 -11.87 15.68 13.36
CA HIS A 98 -13.25 15.67 13.83
C HIS A 98 -13.34 15.75 15.36
N PHE A 99 -12.60 14.87 16.06
CA PHE A 99 -12.67 14.83 17.53
C PHE A 99 -11.93 15.98 18.21
N SER A 100 -10.89 16.54 17.60
CA SER A 100 -10.28 17.76 18.12
C SER A 100 -11.28 18.92 18.07
N CYS A 101 -12.10 18.99 17.03
CA CYS A 101 -13.18 19.97 16.90
C CYS A 101 -14.28 19.73 17.95
N GLU A 102 -14.77 18.50 18.09
CA GLU A 102 -15.78 18.14 19.10
C GLU A 102 -15.29 18.43 20.52
N PHE A 103 -14.05 18.04 20.85
CA PHE A 103 -13.44 18.33 22.15
C PHE A 103 -13.31 19.84 22.42
N LYS A 104 -12.92 20.61 21.40
CA LYS A 104 -12.85 22.08 21.50
C LYS A 104 -14.23 22.69 21.73
N ARG A 105 -15.29 22.15 21.11
CA ARG A 105 -16.67 22.61 21.31
C ARG A 105 -17.16 22.33 22.73
N GLU A 106 -16.91 21.13 23.25
CA GLU A 106 -17.39 20.71 24.57
C GLU A 106 -16.58 21.30 25.72
N GLN A 107 -15.25 21.25 25.63
CA GLN A 107 -14.34 21.60 26.73
C GLN A 107 -13.77 23.01 26.60
N LYS A 108 -14.08 23.72 25.51
CA LYS A 108 -13.51 25.05 25.17
C LYS A 108 -11.98 25.08 25.19
N LYS A 109 -11.33 23.93 25.02
CA LYS A 109 -9.88 23.75 25.03
C LYS A 109 -9.41 23.13 23.73
N ASP A 110 -8.40 23.73 23.12
CA ASP A 110 -7.82 23.22 21.89
C ASP A 110 -6.71 22.20 22.20
N ILE A 111 -6.89 20.96 21.74
CA ILE A 111 -5.93 19.87 21.91
C ILE A 111 -5.15 19.54 20.63
N SER A 112 -5.38 20.27 19.54
CA SER A 112 -4.71 20.04 18.25
C SER A 112 -3.19 20.11 18.37
N ASN A 113 -2.68 20.99 19.23
CA ASN A 113 -1.24 21.15 19.51
C ASN A 113 -0.67 20.07 20.45
N ASN A 114 -1.52 19.24 21.08
CA ASN A 114 -1.07 18.22 22.02
C ASN A 114 -0.87 16.86 21.33
N LYS A 115 0.38 16.58 20.94
CA LYS A 115 0.78 15.33 20.28
C LYS A 115 0.39 14.06 21.06
N ARG A 116 0.38 14.11 22.40
CA ARG A 116 -0.01 12.95 23.25
C ARG A 116 -1.52 12.72 23.22
N ALA A 117 -2.30 13.80 23.26
CA ALA A 117 -3.76 13.72 23.13
C ALA A 117 -4.16 13.18 21.75
N GLY A 118 -3.55 13.69 20.68
CA GLY A 118 -3.80 13.20 19.31
C GLY A 118 -3.51 11.70 19.13
N ARG A 119 -2.43 11.19 19.75
CA ARG A 119 -2.15 9.74 19.75
C ARG A 119 -3.21 8.93 20.48
N ARG A 120 -3.69 9.40 21.63
CA ARG A 120 -4.72 8.69 22.41
C ARG A 120 -6.06 8.68 21.70
N LEU A 121 -6.42 9.78 21.03
CA LEU A 121 -7.63 9.83 20.21
C LEU A 121 -7.61 8.75 19.14
N ARG A 122 -6.50 8.61 18.40
CA ARG A 122 -6.33 7.55 17.38
C ARG A 122 -6.67 6.14 17.86
N THR A 123 -6.43 5.83 19.13
CA THR A 123 -6.66 4.49 19.69
C THR A 123 -8.08 4.29 20.26
N ALA A 124 -8.81 5.36 20.55
CA ALA A 124 -10.07 5.28 21.31
C ALA A 124 -11.33 5.04 20.45
N PHE A 125 -11.18 4.88 19.13
CA PHE A 125 -12.31 4.96 18.21
C PHE A 125 -13.12 3.67 18.05
N THR A 126 -14.43 3.83 17.91
CA THR A 126 -15.31 2.74 17.48
C THR A 126 -15.27 2.61 15.96
N ARG A 127 -15.40 1.37 15.47
CA ARG A 127 -15.44 1.07 14.03
C ARG A 127 -16.57 1.80 13.29
N MET A 128 -17.74 1.94 13.91
CA MET A 128 -18.89 2.61 13.30
C MET A 128 -18.59 4.09 13.00
N ARG A 129 -18.03 4.83 13.97
CA ARG A 129 -17.62 6.24 13.77
C ARG A 129 -16.52 6.37 12.74
N PHE A 130 -15.57 5.44 12.73
CA PHE A 130 -14.53 5.37 11.72
C PHE A 130 -15.12 5.19 10.31
N GLU A 131 -16.12 4.32 10.16
CA GLU A 131 -16.76 4.08 8.87
C GLU A 131 -17.61 5.26 8.39
N GLU A 132 -18.32 5.93 9.31
CA GLU A 132 -19.11 7.13 9.01
C GLU A 132 -18.24 8.30 8.55
N LEU A 133 -17.19 8.62 9.30
CA LEU A 133 -16.35 9.80 9.07
C LEU A 133 -15.52 9.72 7.78
N ASN A 134 -15.22 8.50 7.32
CA ASN A 134 -14.41 8.23 6.14
C ASN A 134 -15.22 7.71 4.95
N ALA A 135 -16.56 7.78 5.00
CA ALA A 135 -17.42 7.20 3.97
C ALA A 135 -17.18 7.78 2.57
N ASP A 136 -16.85 9.07 2.46
CA ASP A 136 -16.45 9.73 1.22
C ASP A 136 -15.08 9.25 0.73
N LEU A 137 -14.09 9.17 1.62
CA LEU A 137 -12.75 8.68 1.27
C LEU A 137 -12.76 7.22 0.84
N PHE A 138 -13.61 6.37 1.44
CA PHE A 138 -13.75 5.00 0.96
C PHE A 138 -14.40 4.93 -0.43
N ARG A 139 -15.36 5.80 -0.73
CA ARG A 139 -15.96 5.86 -2.07
C ARG A 139 -14.97 6.36 -3.11
N SER A 140 -14.10 7.32 -2.77
CA SER A 140 -13.09 7.82 -3.72
C SER A 140 -12.07 6.74 -4.12
N THR A 141 -11.84 5.72 -3.29
CA THR A 141 -10.97 4.58 -3.67
C THR A 141 -11.47 3.78 -4.89
N LEU A 142 -12.77 3.85 -5.21
CA LEU A 142 -13.32 3.15 -6.39
C LEU A 142 -13.06 3.90 -7.70
N GLY A 143 -12.85 5.22 -7.66
CA GLY A 143 -12.58 6.02 -8.86
C GLY A 143 -11.37 5.53 -9.66
N PRO A 144 -10.21 5.29 -9.01
CA PRO A 144 -9.06 4.66 -9.66
C PRO A 144 -9.33 3.26 -10.22
N VAL A 145 -10.11 2.42 -9.52
CA VAL A 145 -10.46 1.08 -10.00
C VAL A 145 -11.26 1.15 -11.30
N GLU A 146 -12.25 2.02 -11.35
CA GLU A 146 -13.03 2.25 -12.58
C GLU A 146 -12.19 2.82 -13.71
N LYS A 147 -11.30 3.78 -13.40
CA LYS A 147 -10.38 4.35 -14.39
C LYS A 147 -9.51 3.25 -14.99
N ALA A 148 -8.91 2.40 -14.16
CA ALA A 148 -8.05 1.32 -14.62
C ALA A 148 -8.78 0.37 -15.59
N LEU A 149 -10.03 0.02 -15.29
CA LEU A 149 -10.86 -0.82 -16.18
C LEU A 149 -11.24 -0.11 -17.49
N ARG A 150 -11.58 1.18 -17.42
CA ARG A 150 -11.91 1.98 -18.62
C ARG A 150 -10.73 2.11 -19.56
N ASP A 151 -9.53 2.33 -19.03
CA ASP A 151 -8.32 2.51 -19.83
C ASP A 151 -8.00 1.27 -20.68
N VAL A 152 -8.35 0.07 -20.20
CA VAL A 152 -8.14 -1.21 -20.92
C VAL A 152 -9.40 -1.73 -21.60
N LYS A 153 -10.50 -0.98 -21.53
CA LYS A 153 -11.82 -1.36 -22.08
C LYS A 153 -12.27 -2.75 -21.62
N MET A 154 -12.02 -3.10 -20.37
CA MET A 154 -12.43 -4.39 -19.79
C MET A 154 -13.65 -4.24 -18.90
N ASP A 155 -14.57 -5.19 -19.02
CA ASP A 155 -15.70 -5.32 -18.09
C ASP A 155 -15.25 -5.98 -16.77
N LYS A 156 -15.96 -5.65 -15.69
CA LYS A 156 -15.70 -6.19 -14.34
C LYS A 156 -15.77 -7.72 -14.30
N SER A 157 -16.62 -8.34 -15.12
CA SER A 157 -16.75 -9.79 -15.22
C SER A 157 -15.49 -10.48 -15.75
N GLN A 158 -14.68 -9.77 -16.55
CA GLN A 158 -13.45 -10.28 -17.14
C GLN A 158 -12.27 -10.30 -16.16
N ILE A 159 -12.42 -9.67 -14.98
CA ILE A 159 -11.40 -9.72 -13.93
C ILE A 159 -11.52 -11.04 -13.20
N HIS A 160 -10.56 -11.95 -13.37
CA HIS A 160 -10.59 -13.27 -12.74
C HIS A 160 -10.53 -13.17 -11.21
N GLU A 161 -9.59 -12.39 -10.69
CA GLU A 161 -9.31 -12.26 -9.26
C GLU A 161 -8.99 -10.83 -8.85
N VAL A 162 -9.32 -10.51 -7.61
CA VAL A 162 -9.02 -9.24 -6.97
C VAL A 162 -8.13 -9.53 -5.78
N VAL A 163 -6.88 -9.08 -5.84
CA VAL A 163 -5.87 -9.30 -4.81
C VAL A 163 -5.74 -8.02 -3.97
N LEU A 164 -5.67 -8.18 -2.66
CA LEU A 164 -5.51 -7.07 -1.72
C LEU A 164 -4.06 -6.94 -1.28
N VAL A 165 -3.53 -5.71 -1.32
CA VAL A 165 -2.14 -5.39 -0.94
C VAL A 165 -2.16 -4.13 -0.06
N GLY A 166 -1.29 -4.08 0.94
CA GLY A 166 -1.16 -2.98 1.87
C GLY A 166 -2.06 -3.08 3.11
N GLY A 167 -1.61 -2.50 4.22
CA GLY A 167 -2.29 -2.63 5.52
C GLY A 167 -3.72 -2.06 5.54
N SER A 168 -3.96 -0.96 4.82
CA SER A 168 -5.29 -0.34 4.74
C SER A 168 -6.31 -1.22 3.99
N ALA A 169 -5.86 -2.18 3.19
CA ALA A 169 -6.75 -3.14 2.54
C ALA A 169 -7.41 -4.12 3.54
N ARG A 170 -6.97 -4.15 4.81
CA ARG A 170 -7.63 -4.90 5.89
C ARG A 170 -8.94 -4.25 6.35
N ILE A 171 -9.21 -2.99 6.00
CA ILE A 171 -10.44 -2.29 6.41
C ILE A 171 -11.65 -3.03 5.82
N PRO A 172 -12.56 -3.57 6.65
CA PRO A 172 -13.66 -4.39 6.13
C PRO A 172 -14.63 -3.62 5.23
N LYS A 173 -14.77 -2.31 5.45
CA LYS A 173 -15.60 -1.44 4.60
C LYS A 173 -15.03 -1.32 3.18
N VAL A 174 -13.71 -1.18 3.05
CA VAL A 174 -13.02 -1.17 1.75
C VAL A 174 -13.17 -2.51 1.04
N GLN A 175 -12.98 -3.62 1.76
CA GLN A 175 -13.21 -4.96 1.22
C GLN A 175 -14.65 -5.14 0.72
N LYS A 176 -15.64 -4.71 1.51
CA LYS A 176 -17.04 -4.80 1.13
C LYS A 176 -17.36 -3.97 -0.11
N LEU A 177 -16.86 -2.72 -0.19
CA LEU A 177 -17.05 -1.88 -1.37
C LEU A 177 -16.44 -2.50 -2.63
N LEU A 178 -15.26 -3.13 -2.53
CA LEU A 178 -14.65 -3.84 -3.65
C LEU A 178 -15.45 -5.10 -4.03
N GLN A 179 -15.92 -5.88 -3.06
CA GLN A 179 -16.78 -7.04 -3.33
C GLN A 179 -18.06 -6.61 -4.06
N ASP A 180 -18.74 -5.58 -3.55
CA ASP A 180 -19.96 -5.03 -4.15
C ASP A 180 -19.66 -4.49 -5.57
N PHE A 181 -18.52 -3.81 -5.75
CA PHE A 181 -18.10 -3.30 -7.05
C PHE A 181 -17.87 -4.41 -8.08
N PHE A 182 -17.31 -5.55 -7.66
CA PHE A 182 -17.07 -6.74 -8.49
C PHE A 182 -18.19 -7.79 -8.38
N ASN A 183 -19.44 -7.35 -8.20
CA ASN A 183 -20.64 -8.21 -8.21
C ASN A 183 -20.60 -9.39 -7.21
N GLY A 184 -20.11 -9.14 -5.99
CA GLY A 184 -20.00 -10.14 -4.92
C GLY A 184 -18.81 -11.10 -5.05
N LYS A 185 -17.87 -10.84 -5.98
CA LYS A 185 -16.68 -11.66 -6.17
C LYS A 185 -15.87 -11.80 -4.88
N ARG A 186 -15.38 -13.02 -4.60
CA ARG A 186 -14.49 -13.27 -3.46
C ARG A 186 -13.14 -12.59 -3.70
N LEU A 187 -12.69 -11.84 -2.70
CA LEU A 187 -11.36 -11.23 -2.72
C LEU A 187 -10.31 -12.29 -2.37
N ASN A 188 -9.21 -12.31 -3.12
CA ASN A 188 -8.10 -13.21 -2.89
C ASN A 188 -7.28 -12.71 -1.67
N LYS A 189 -7.10 -13.61 -0.70
CA LYS A 189 -6.34 -13.40 0.54
C LYS A 189 -5.23 -14.46 0.72
N SER A 190 -4.82 -15.13 -0.35
CA SER A 190 -3.79 -16.18 -0.30
C SER A 190 -2.40 -15.60 0.04
N ILE A 191 -2.14 -14.37 -0.38
CA ILE A 191 -0.90 -13.66 -0.07
C ILE A 191 -1.04 -12.79 1.18
N ASN A 192 0.05 -12.68 1.94
CA ASN A 192 0.13 -11.70 3.02
C ASN A 192 0.23 -10.28 2.42
N PRO A 193 -0.75 -9.39 2.63
CA PRO A 193 -0.77 -8.06 2.01
C PRO A 193 0.37 -7.14 2.47
N GLU A 194 1.05 -7.46 3.58
CA GLU A 194 2.15 -6.65 4.12
C GLU A 194 3.53 -7.14 3.67
N GLU A 195 3.65 -8.41 3.29
CA GLU A 195 4.94 -9.03 2.96
C GLU A 195 5.09 -9.29 1.46
N ALA A 196 4.00 -9.40 0.70
CA ALA A 196 4.04 -9.76 -0.71
C ALA A 196 4.99 -8.86 -1.55
N VAL A 197 4.94 -7.55 -1.30
CA VAL A 197 5.78 -6.58 -1.99
C VAL A 197 7.27 -6.80 -1.65
N ALA A 198 7.59 -6.96 -0.37
CA ALA A 198 8.96 -7.20 0.09
C ALA A 198 9.50 -8.54 -0.41
N TYR A 199 8.68 -9.59 -0.39
CA TYR A 199 9.04 -10.92 -0.88
C TYR A 199 9.49 -10.87 -2.35
N ARG A 200 8.74 -10.18 -3.22
CA ARG A 200 9.13 -10.05 -4.62
C ARG A 200 10.38 -9.21 -4.81
N ALA A 201 10.59 -8.17 -4.02
CA ALA A 201 11.83 -7.41 -4.07
C ALA A 201 13.04 -8.30 -3.74
N THR A 202 12.93 -9.18 -2.75
CA THR A 202 13.96 -10.17 -2.41
C THR A 202 14.21 -11.16 -3.55
N VAL A 203 13.14 -11.72 -4.14
CA VAL A 203 13.27 -12.63 -5.29
C VAL A 203 13.94 -11.94 -6.47
N GLN A 204 13.57 -10.68 -6.76
CA GLN A 204 14.21 -9.92 -7.83
C GLN A 204 15.68 -9.63 -7.54
N ALA A 205 16.03 -9.30 -6.30
CA ALA A 205 17.43 -9.09 -5.90
C ALA A 205 18.27 -10.36 -6.11
N ALA A 206 17.72 -11.53 -5.81
CA ALA A 206 18.39 -12.81 -6.02
C ALA A 206 18.69 -13.11 -7.50
N PHE A 207 17.90 -12.59 -8.44
CA PHE A 207 18.16 -12.73 -9.88
C PHE A 207 19.16 -11.72 -10.45
N LEU A 208 19.45 -10.64 -9.72
CA LEU A 208 20.37 -9.58 -10.16
C LEU A 208 21.79 -9.79 -9.61
N HIS A 209 22.00 -10.88 -8.86
CA HIS A 209 23.22 -11.20 -8.12
C HIS A 209 23.89 -12.46 -8.66
#